data_AF-A0A7C4R903-F1
#
_entry.id   AF-A0A7C4R903-F1
#
_cell.length_a   1.000
_cell.length_b   1.000
_cell.length_c   1.000
_cell.angle_alpha   90.00
_cell.angle_beta   90.00
_cell.angle_gamma   90.00
#
_symmetry.space_group_name_H-M   'P 1'
#
loop_
_entity.id
_entity.type
_entity.pdbx_description
1 polymer ?
#
loop_
_entity_poly.entity_id
_entity_poly.type
_entity_poly.pdbx_seq_one_letter_code
_entity_poly.pdbx_strand_id
1 'polypeptide(L)'
;MSIPPEVHERLIKLQKEVEEIKEELEDQWHERRTIYEERVRKALEGDKNATILYLEIDGIRSMKEIEKDLVNQQRRIPTMTLWRASQRLLKKGLIRKVGVKRGSPIYDKKRWAKALDMDSYVRREILQEKPSN
;
A
#
# COMPACT_ATOMS: atom_id res chain seq x y z
N MET A 1 7.15 39.37 -6.58
CA MET A 1 7.38 39.69 -5.15
C MET A 1 8.41 38.71 -4.61
N SER A 2 9.52 39.20 -4.09
CA SER A 2 10.63 38.39 -3.57
C SER A 2 10.32 37.96 -2.13
N ILE A 3 10.53 36.68 -1.80
CA ILE A 3 10.37 36.16 -0.43
C ILE A 3 11.45 36.82 0.45
N PRO A 4 11.12 37.39 1.63
CA PRO A 4 12.12 37.95 2.51
C PRO A 4 13.20 36.92 2.89
N PRO A 5 14.50 37.29 2.93
CA PRO A 5 15.60 36.35 3.20
C PRO A 5 15.42 35.54 4.49
N GLU A 6 14.90 36.15 5.55
CA GLU A 6 14.60 35.48 6.83
C GLU A 6 13.52 34.39 6.69
N VAL A 7 12.53 34.61 5.81
CA VAL A 7 11.50 33.62 5.51
C VAL A 7 12.10 32.48 4.70
N HIS A 8 13.03 32.78 3.78
CA HIS A 8 13.73 31.76 3.00
C HIS A 8 14.60 30.84 3.89
N GLU A 9 15.38 31.39 4.82
CA GLU A 9 16.18 30.59 5.77
C GLU A 9 15.31 29.71 6.68
N ARG A 10 14.18 30.24 7.17
CA ARG A 10 13.21 29.44 7.95
C ARG A 10 12.61 28.31 7.13
N LEU A 11 12.30 28.55 5.86
CA LEU A 11 11.79 27.50 4.96
C LEU A 11 12.82 26.40 4.74
N ILE A 12 14.10 26.74 4.56
CA ILE A 12 15.18 25.75 4.42
C ILE A 12 15.32 24.91 5.69
N LYS A 13 15.33 25.55 6.87
CA LYS A 13 15.40 24.83 8.16
C LYS A 13 14.23 23.86 8.33
N LEU A 14 13.01 24.32 8.08
CA LEU A 14 11.81 23.47 8.15
C LEU A 14 11.86 22.31 7.16
N GLN A 15 12.38 22.52 5.94
CA GLN A 15 12.56 21.45 4.97
C GLN A 15 13.54 20.38 5.47
N LYS A 16 14.64 20.81 6.11
CA LYS A 16 15.63 19.90 6.70
C LYS A 16 15.05 19.10 7.86
N GLU A 17 14.36 19.76 8.80
CA GLU A 17 13.69 19.09 9.93
C GLU A 17 12.64 18.07 9.44
N VAL A 18 11.87 18.42 8.40
CA VAL A 18 10.89 17.50 7.81
C VAL A 18 11.57 16.29 7.17
N GLU A 19 12.76 16.44 6.60
CA GLU A 19 13.50 15.31 6.02
C GLU A 19 14.09 14.41 7.11
N GLU A 20 14.68 14.99 8.15
CA GLU A 20 15.17 14.24 9.32
C GLU A 20 14.04 13.43 9.98
N ILE A 21 12.86 14.01 10.15
CA ILE A 21 11.68 13.30 10.69
C ILE A 21 11.25 12.13 9.78
N LYS A 22 11.39 12.25 8.46
CA LYS A 22 11.06 11.15 7.55
C LYS A 22 12.08 10.01 7.66
N GLU A 23 13.37 10.35 7.70
CA GLU A 23 14.44 9.36 7.87
C GLU A 23 14.27 8.59 9.18
N GLU A 24 14.08 9.29 10.30
CA GLU A 24 13.82 8.65 11.60
C GLU A 24 12.57 7.73 11.57
N LEU A 25 11.53 8.15 10.84
CA LEU A 25 10.31 7.37 10.71
C LEU A 25 10.52 6.11 9.86
N GLU A 26 11.33 6.20 8.80
CA GLU A 26 11.70 5.07 7.98
C GLU A 26 12.56 4.07 8.76
N ASP A 27 13.55 4.54 9.52
CA ASP A 27 14.37 3.71 10.41
C ASP A 27 13.49 2.97 11.43
N GLN A 28 12.55 3.66 12.07
CA GLN A 28 11.58 3.04 12.98
C GLN A 28 10.72 1.96 12.30
N TRP A 29 10.37 2.14 11.01
CA TRP A 29 9.65 1.11 10.27
C TRP A 29 10.54 -0.11 10.02
N HIS A 30 11.81 0.10 9.69
CA HIS A 30 12.78 -0.97 9.47
C HIS A 30 13.06 -1.76 10.75
N GLU A 31 13.22 -1.10 11.89
CA GLU A 31 13.35 -1.75 13.20
C GLU A 31 12.12 -2.62 13.55
N ARG A 32 10.93 -2.19 13.11
CA ARG A 32 9.66 -2.88 13.38
C ARG A 32 9.19 -3.74 12.21
N ARG A 33 10.06 -4.06 11.25
CA ARG A 33 9.72 -4.81 10.02
C ARG A 33 8.91 -6.06 10.30
N THR A 34 9.32 -6.88 11.28
CA THR A 34 8.65 -8.13 11.65
C THR A 34 7.18 -7.92 12.05
N ILE A 35 6.86 -6.82 12.74
CA ILE A 35 5.48 -6.49 13.13
C ILE A 35 4.62 -6.18 11.90
N TYR A 36 5.21 -5.50 10.92
CA TYR A 36 4.55 -5.18 9.66
C TYR A 36 4.36 -6.41 8.76
N GLU A 37 5.37 -7.27 8.66
CA GLU A 37 5.28 -8.56 7.95
C GLU A 37 4.20 -9.46 8.55
N GLU A 38 4.14 -9.56 9.89
CA GLU A 38 3.09 -10.28 10.61
C GLU A 38 1.70 -9.72 10.33
N ARG A 39 1.57 -8.39 10.30
CA ARG A 39 0.30 -7.72 9.97
C ARG A 39 -0.14 -8.03 8.54
N VAL A 40 0.79 -8.03 7.60
CA VAL A 40 0.55 -8.39 6.20
C VAL A 40 0.13 -9.85 6.10
N ARG A 41 0.89 -10.76 6.72
CA ARG A 41 0.58 -12.20 6.75
C ARG A 41 -0.83 -12.46 7.26
N LYS A 42 -1.17 -11.99 8.46
CA LYS A 42 -2.51 -12.13 9.07
C LYS A 42 -3.66 -11.54 8.26
N ALA A 43 -3.38 -10.66 7.31
CA ALA A 43 -4.40 -10.04 6.48
C ALA A 43 -4.59 -10.74 5.13
N LEU A 44 -3.56 -11.42 4.64
CA LEU A 44 -3.49 -11.96 3.27
C LEU A 44 -3.43 -13.50 3.22
N GLU A 45 -2.85 -14.13 4.25
CA GLU A 45 -2.74 -15.59 4.37
C GLU A 45 -4.10 -16.27 4.25
N GLY A 46 -4.19 -17.28 3.38
CA GLY A 46 -5.43 -17.98 3.05
C GLY A 46 -6.44 -17.18 2.20
N ASP A 47 -6.24 -15.88 1.96
CA ASP A 47 -7.09 -15.06 1.09
C ASP A 47 -6.37 -14.68 -0.20
N LYS A 48 -6.47 -15.57 -1.18
CA LYS A 48 -5.90 -15.36 -2.52
C LYS A 48 -6.42 -14.08 -3.17
N ASN A 49 -7.70 -13.71 -2.99
CA ASN A 49 -8.27 -12.53 -3.65
C ASN A 49 -7.76 -11.23 -3.02
N ALA A 50 -7.65 -11.17 -1.70
CA ALA A 50 -7.01 -10.03 -1.03
C ALA A 50 -5.52 -9.93 -1.37
N THR A 51 -4.82 -11.06 -1.48
CA THR A 51 -3.40 -11.09 -1.88
C THR A 51 -3.21 -10.54 -3.28
N ILE A 52 -4.02 -11.01 -4.25
CA ILE A 52 -3.99 -10.51 -5.62
C ILE A 52 -4.32 -9.01 -5.64
N LEU A 53 -5.40 -8.60 -4.99
CA LEU A 53 -5.80 -7.19 -4.97
C LEU A 53 -4.72 -6.31 -4.34
N TYR A 54 -4.11 -6.74 -3.22
CA TYR A 54 -3.05 -5.99 -2.56
C TYR A 54 -1.89 -5.72 -3.52
N LEU A 55 -1.46 -6.72 -4.28
CA LEU A 55 -0.37 -6.57 -5.25
C LEU A 55 -0.73 -5.67 -6.45
N GLU A 56 -2.01 -5.58 -6.82
CA GLU A 56 -2.46 -4.69 -7.90
C GLU A 56 -2.61 -3.22 -7.45
N ILE A 57 -2.75 -2.95 -6.16
CA ILE A 57 -2.94 -1.58 -5.65
C ILE A 57 -1.66 -0.75 -5.82
N ASP A 58 -1.77 0.35 -6.57
CA ASP A 58 -0.65 1.23 -6.96
C ASP A 58 -0.84 2.72 -6.60
N GLY A 59 -2.03 3.12 -6.14
CA GLY A 59 -2.36 4.52 -5.85
C GLY A 59 -2.82 5.34 -7.06
N ILE A 60 -2.93 4.73 -8.24
CA ILE A 60 -3.26 5.42 -9.50
C ILE A 60 -4.52 4.82 -10.13
N ARG A 61 -4.59 3.49 -10.25
CA ARG A 61 -5.71 2.77 -10.84
C ARG A 61 -6.88 2.70 -9.86
N SER A 62 -8.08 2.93 -10.37
CA SER A 62 -9.32 2.69 -9.62
C SER A 62 -9.62 1.20 -9.50
N MET A 63 -10.44 0.81 -8.53
CA MET A 63 -10.88 -0.59 -8.38
C MET A 63 -11.52 -1.16 -9.64
N LYS A 64 -12.25 -0.34 -10.42
CA LYS A 64 -12.86 -0.76 -11.69
C LYS A 64 -11.82 -1.00 -12.78
N GLU A 65 -10.74 -0.23 -12.80
CA GLU A 65 -9.62 -0.44 -13.73
C GLU A 65 -8.84 -1.69 -13.36
N ILE A 66 -8.54 -1.88 -12.07
CA ILE A 66 -7.89 -3.10 -11.55
C ILE A 66 -8.72 -4.34 -11.90
N GLU A 67 -10.04 -4.30 -11.67
CA GLU A 67 -10.93 -5.40 -12.03
C GLU A 67 -10.88 -5.73 -13.54
N LYS A 68 -10.90 -4.71 -14.40
CA LYS A 68 -10.80 -4.88 -15.85
C LYS A 68 -9.46 -5.50 -16.26
N ASP A 69 -8.36 -5.05 -15.67
CA ASP A 69 -7.02 -5.58 -15.95
C ASP A 69 -6.91 -7.04 -15.51
N LEU A 70 -7.45 -7.38 -14.34
CA LEU A 70 -7.51 -8.76 -13.85
C LEU A 70 -8.33 -9.67 -14.78
N VAL A 71 -9.42 -9.16 -15.35
CA VAL A 71 -10.19 -9.89 -16.39
C VAL A 71 -9.34 -10.12 -17.64
N ASN A 72 -8.63 -9.09 -18.13
CA ASN A 72 -7.77 -9.19 -19.31
C ASN A 72 -6.61 -10.19 -19.10
N GLN A 73 -6.10 -10.29 -17.88
CA GLN A 73 -5.05 -11.25 -17.49
C GLN A 73 -5.58 -12.66 -17.20
N GLN A 74 -6.86 -12.95 -17.47
CA GLN A 74 -7.51 -14.23 -17.13
C GLN A 74 -7.51 -14.57 -15.62
N ARG A 75 -7.35 -13.56 -14.75
CA ARG A 75 -7.38 -13.66 -13.28
C ARG A 75 -8.66 -13.03 -12.72
N ARG A 76 -9.80 -13.29 -13.35
CA ARG A 76 -11.08 -12.66 -13.00
C ARG A 76 -11.45 -12.91 -11.53
N ILE A 77 -11.67 -11.82 -10.79
CA ILE A 77 -12.22 -11.84 -9.43
C ILE A 77 -13.58 -11.13 -9.48
N PRO A 78 -14.66 -11.72 -8.95
CA PRO A 78 -15.97 -11.06 -8.92
C PRO A 78 -15.92 -9.71 -8.19
N THR A 79 -16.64 -8.71 -8.69
CA THR A 79 -16.68 -7.34 -8.14
C THR A 79 -16.95 -7.32 -6.64
N MET A 80 -17.94 -8.11 -6.18
CA MET A 80 -18.28 -8.19 -4.75
C MET A 80 -17.15 -8.79 -3.91
N THR A 81 -16.38 -9.73 -4.46
CA THR A 81 -15.22 -10.31 -3.81
C THR A 81 -14.07 -9.31 -3.73
N LEU A 82 -13.80 -8.56 -4.81
CA LEU A 82 -12.84 -7.45 -4.80
C LEU A 82 -13.23 -6.37 -3.80
N TRP A 83 -14.51 -6.02 -3.71
CA TRP A 83 -15.00 -5.06 -2.74
C TRP A 83 -14.76 -5.56 -1.30
N ARG A 84 -15.15 -6.80 -0.97
CA ARG A 84 -14.89 -7.39 0.36
C ARG A 84 -13.40 -7.44 0.70
N ALA A 85 -12.55 -7.81 -0.27
CA ALA A 85 -11.11 -7.78 -0.12
C ALA A 85 -10.60 -6.37 0.18
N SER A 86 -11.06 -5.35 -0.55
CA SER A 86 -10.67 -3.96 -0.30
C SER A 86 -11.07 -3.47 1.11
N GLN A 87 -12.27 -3.82 1.59
CA GLN A 87 -12.72 -3.48 2.94
C GLN A 87 -11.86 -4.15 4.01
N ARG A 88 -11.47 -5.42 3.80
CA ARG A 88 -10.55 -6.13 4.70
C ARG A 88 -9.18 -5.46 4.76
N LEU A 89 -8.59 -5.14 3.62
CA LEU A 89 -7.29 -4.46 3.53
C LEU A 89 -7.31 -3.08 4.20
N LEU A 90 -8.41 -2.34 4.06
CA LEU A 90 -8.63 -1.06 4.75
C LEU A 90 -8.71 -1.26 6.27
N LYS A 91 -9.55 -2.20 6.74
CA LYS A 91 -9.73 -2.48 8.17
C LYS A 91 -8.44 -2.94 8.85
N LYS A 92 -7.61 -3.71 8.13
CA LYS A 92 -6.29 -4.15 8.59
C LYS A 92 -5.20 -3.06 8.48
N GLY A 93 -5.55 -1.90 7.92
CA GLY A 93 -4.65 -0.76 7.80
C GLY A 93 -3.50 -0.98 6.82
N LEU A 94 -3.67 -1.86 5.83
CA LEU A 94 -2.67 -2.12 4.79
C LEU A 94 -2.75 -1.11 3.64
N ILE A 95 -3.96 -0.64 3.36
CA ILE A 95 -4.23 0.33 2.31
C ILE A 95 -5.00 1.52 2.86
N ARG A 96 -5.05 2.61 2.09
CA ARG A 96 -5.83 3.82 2.37
C ARG A 96 -6.54 4.27 1.09
N LYS A 97 -7.70 4.89 1.24
CA LYS A 97 -8.37 5.56 0.11
C LYS A 97 -7.65 6.86 -0.18
N VAL A 98 -7.29 7.10 -1.44
CA VAL A 98 -6.61 8.33 -1.88
C VAL A 98 -7.44 9.17 -2.84
N GLY A 99 -8.49 8.60 -3.42
CA GLY A 99 -9.37 9.33 -4.31
C GLY A 99 -10.51 8.49 -4.86
N VAL A 100 -11.19 9.06 -5.86
CA VAL A 100 -12.23 8.40 -6.64
C VAL A 100 -12.04 8.80 -8.09
N LYS A 101 -12.13 7.82 -9.00
CA LYS A 101 -12.06 8.03 -10.44
C LYS A 101 -13.24 7.34 -11.10
N ARG A 102 -14.05 8.12 -11.82
CA ARG A 102 -15.29 7.66 -12.50
C ARG A 102 -16.21 6.84 -11.57
N GLY A 103 -16.39 7.32 -10.33
CA GLY A 103 -17.24 6.66 -9.32
C GLY A 103 -16.61 5.45 -8.61
N SER A 104 -15.39 5.05 -8.97
CA SER A 104 -14.69 3.92 -8.36
C SER A 104 -13.53 4.40 -7.46
N PRO A 105 -13.34 3.85 -6.26
CA PRO A 105 -12.30 4.30 -5.34
C PRO A 105 -10.90 3.95 -5.88
N ILE A 106 -9.94 4.84 -5.61
CA ILE A 106 -8.51 4.58 -5.75
C ILE A 106 -7.96 4.32 -4.35
N TYR A 107 -7.25 3.21 -4.22
CA TYR A 107 -6.53 2.84 -3.01
C TYR A 107 -5.05 2.95 -3.24
N ASP A 108 -4.33 3.24 -2.16
CA ASP A 108 -2.87 3.24 -2.12
C ASP A 108 -2.40 2.41 -0.92
N LYS A 109 -1.24 1.78 -1.03
CA LYS A 109 -0.60 1.11 0.10
C LYS A 109 -0.18 2.15 1.14
N LYS A 110 -0.09 1.73 2.41
CA LYS A 110 0.53 2.58 3.43
C LYS A 110 2.00 2.84 3.09
N ARG A 111 2.54 3.99 3.52
CA ARG A 111 3.92 4.39 3.25
C ARG A 111 4.94 3.35 3.73
N TRP A 112 4.79 2.87 4.98
CA TRP A 112 5.62 1.80 5.53
C TRP A 112 5.64 0.54 4.64
N ALA A 113 4.54 0.22 3.96
CA ALA A 113 4.48 -0.98 3.13
C ALA A 113 5.30 -0.82 1.85
N LYS A 114 5.41 0.41 1.33
CA LYS A 114 6.28 0.74 0.20
C LYS A 114 7.75 0.79 0.65
N ALA A 115 8.02 1.49 1.75
CA ALA A 115 9.38 1.62 2.31
C ALA A 115 10.02 0.26 2.63
N LEU A 116 9.24 -0.66 3.20
CA LEU A 116 9.72 -1.98 3.58
C LEU A 116 9.64 -3.03 2.46
N ASP A 117 9.25 -2.64 1.24
CA ASP A 117 9.03 -3.53 0.10
C ASP A 117 8.17 -4.77 0.44
N MET A 118 6.97 -4.50 0.96
CA MET A 118 6.04 -5.58 1.36
C MET A 118 5.51 -6.38 0.17
N ASP A 119 5.54 -5.83 -1.05
CA ASP A 119 5.13 -6.56 -2.24
C ASP A 119 6.06 -7.76 -2.50
N SER A 120 7.38 -7.58 -2.35
CA SER A 120 8.33 -8.69 -2.43
C SER A 120 8.12 -9.73 -1.34
N TYR A 121 7.86 -9.29 -0.10
CA TYR A 121 7.51 -10.21 1.01
C TYR A 121 6.27 -11.03 0.67
N VAL A 122 5.19 -10.39 0.20
CA VAL A 122 3.94 -11.09 -0.18
C VAL A 122 4.18 -12.08 -1.32
N ARG A 123 4.97 -11.69 -2.33
CA ARG A 123 5.29 -12.58 -3.46
C ARG A 123 6.11 -13.80 -3.03
N ARG A 124 7.05 -13.64 -2.10
CA ARG A 124 7.94 -14.71 -1.64
C ARG A 124 7.28 -15.61 -0.60
N GLU A 125 6.68 -15.05 0.44
CA GLU A 125 6.20 -15.82 1.59
C GLU A 125 4.73 -16.25 1.46
N ILE A 126 3.88 -15.46 0.80
CA ILE A 126 2.42 -15.74 0.78
C ILE A 126 2.00 -16.41 -0.53
N LEU A 127 2.56 -16.00 -1.67
CA LEU A 127 2.18 -16.56 -2.97
C LEU A 127 2.93 -17.83 -3.36
N GLN A 128 4.16 -18.03 -2.87
CA GLN A 128 4.93 -19.25 -3.15
C GLN A 128 4.62 -20.40 -2.19
N GLU A 129 3.89 -20.16 -1.10
CA GLU A 129 3.31 -21.23 -0.30
C GLU A 129 2.21 -21.96 -1.11
N LYS A 130 2.63 -23.02 -1.79
CA LYS A 130 1.80 -24.10 -2.36
C LYS A 130 2.50 -25.44 -2.09
N PRO A 131 1.76 -26.53 -1.91
CA PRO A 131 0.63 -26.75 -1.01
C PRO A 131 1.11 -27.61 0.19
N SER A 132 0.50 -27.45 1.36
CA SER A 132 0.56 -28.52 2.36
C SER A 132 -0.17 -29.73 1.78
N ASN A 133 0.57 -30.81 1.55
CA ASN A 133 0.05 -32.15 1.23
C ASN A 133 -0.94 -32.63 2.28
#